data_AF-A0A7J7L3B8-F1
#
_entry.id   AF-A0A7J7L3B8-F1
#
_cell.length_a   1.000
_cell.length_b   1.000
_cell.length_c   1.000
_cell.angle_alpha   90.00
_cell.angle_beta   90.00
_cell.angle_gamma   90.00
#
_symmetry.space_group_name_H-M   'P 1'
#
loop_
_entity.id
_entity.type
_entity.pdbx_description
1 polymer ?
#
loop_
_entity_poly.entity_id
_entity_poly.type
_entity_poly.pdbx_seq_one_letter_code
_entity_poly.pdbx_strand_id
1 'polypeptide(L)' 'FADIITSIRYWLIHSITIPSLFITSWLLVCTGLAYDVFGSPCPNEYFTESR' A
#
# COMPACT_ATOMS: atom_id res chain seq x y z
N PHE A 1 -11.19 -10.17 -21.82
CA PHE A 1 -10.52 -9.09 -21.07
C PHE A 1 -10.61 -7.74 -21.78
N ALA A 2 -10.35 -7.65 -23.09
CA ALA A 2 -10.48 -6.40 -23.85
C ALA A 2 -11.84 -5.70 -23.64
N ASP A 3 -12.96 -6.43 -23.73
CA ASP A 3 -14.30 -5.85 -23.54
C ASP A 3 -14.57 -5.32 -22.11
N ILE A 4 -13.85 -5.83 -21.12
CA ILE A 4 -13.99 -5.42 -19.72
C ILE A 4 -13.28 -4.06 -19.52
N ILE A 5 -12.02 -3.97 -19.97
CA ILE A 5 -11.22 -2.76 -19.83
C ILE A 5 -11.66 -1.63 -20.77
N THR A 6 -12.44 -1.90 -21.83
CA THR A 6 -13.04 -0.85 -22.67
C THR A 6 -14.41 -0.40 -22.19
N SER A 7 -14.99 -1.07 -21.18
CA SER A 7 -16.32 -0.72 -20.66
C SER A 7 -16.30 0.54 -19.80
N ILE A 8 -17.25 1.47 -20.05
CA ILE A 8 -17.41 2.69 -19.23
C ILE A 8 -17.72 2.35 -17.77
N ARG A 9 -18.52 1.29 -17.54
CA ARG A 9 -18.94 0.87 -16.19
C ARG A 9 -17.75 0.37 -15.38
N TYR A 10 -16.83 -0.32 -16.06
CA TYR A 10 -15.59 -0.78 -15.45
C TYR A 10 -14.77 0.41 -14.94
N TRP A 11 -14.53 1.41 -15.79
CA TRP A 11 -13.77 2.60 -15.41
C TRP A 11 -14.45 3.45 -14.36
N LEU A 12 -15.79 3.56 -14.36
CA LEU A 12 -16.53 4.32 -13.35
C LEU A 12 -16.32 3.75 -11.95
N ILE A 13 -16.18 2.43 -11.82
CA ILE A 13 -15.90 1.76 -10.53
C ILE A 13 -14.40 1.82 -10.22
N HIS A 14 -13.56 1.46 -11.19
CA HIS A 14 -12.13 1.27 -10.97
C HIS A 14 -11.34 2.58 -10.86
N SER A 15 -11.87 3.69 -11.37
CA SER A 15 -11.28 5.02 -11.15
C SER A 15 -11.32 5.46 -9.69
N ILE A 16 -12.18 4.85 -8.86
CA ILE A 16 -12.25 5.10 -7.42
C ILE A 16 -11.50 3.99 -6.66
N THR A 17 -11.80 2.73 -6.95
CA THR A 17 -11.26 1.62 -6.16
C THR A 17 -9.74 1.45 -6.32
N ILE A 18 -9.18 1.68 -7.52
CA ILE A 18 -7.73 1.56 -7.74
C ILE A 18 -6.96 2.65 -6.99
N PRO A 19 -7.29 3.96 -7.13
CA PRO A 19 -6.61 4.99 -6.33
C PRO A 19 -6.80 4.81 -4.82
N SER A 20 -7.99 4.39 -4.37
CA SER A 20 -8.23 4.13 -2.94
C SER A 20 -7.29 3.03 -2.40
N LEU A 21 -7.19 1.89 -3.08
CA LEU A 21 -6.28 0.82 -2.68
C LEU A 21 -4.82 1.28 -2.67
N PHE A 22 -4.41 2.02 -3.71
CA PHE A 22 -3.05 2.55 -3.80
C PHE A 22 -2.73 3.49 -2.63
N ILE A 23 -3.62 4.42 -2.31
CA ILE A 23 -3.44 5.37 -1.20
C ILE A 23 -3.44 4.64 0.14
N THR A 24 -4.30 3.64 0.35
CA THR A 24 -4.30 2.84 1.58
C THR A 24 -2.97 2.11 1.77
N SER A 25 -2.47 1.45 0.72
CA SER A 25 -1.17 0.77 0.76
C SER A 25 -0.01 1.75 0.98
N TRP A 26 -0.06 2.91 0.34
CA TRP A 26 0.93 3.97 0.54
C TRP A 26 0.95 4.46 1.99
N LEU A 27 -0.22 4.81 2.53
CA LEU A 27 -0.35 5.27 3.91
C LEU A 27 0.11 4.22 4.92
N LEU A 28 -0.20 2.94 4.69
CA LEU A 28 0.24 1.83 5.55
C LEU A 28 1.78 1.82 5.75
N VAL A 29 2.53 2.12 4.68
CA VAL A 29 3.99 2.17 4.72
C VAL A 29 4.46 3.52 5.28
N CYS A 30 3.88 4.63 4.84
CA CYS A 30 4.30 5.97 5.26
C CYS A 30 4.06 6.26 6.73
N THR A 31 3.04 5.69 7.36
CA THR A 31 2.77 5.88 8.80
C THR A 31 3.62 4.98 9.70
N GLY A 32 4.36 4.03 9.12
CA GLY A 32 5.11 3.05 9.90
C GLY A 32 4.28 1.84 10.34
N LEU A 33 2.96 1.83 10.11
CA LEU A 33 2.05 0.77 10.57
C LEU A 33 2.44 -0.62 10.04
N ALA A 34 3.01 -0.70 8.84
CA ALA A 34 3.56 -1.95 8.32
C ALA A 34 4.68 -2.52 9.20
N TYR A 35 5.59 -1.68 9.70
CA TYR A 35 6.67 -2.12 10.58
C TYR A 35 6.13 -2.59 11.93
N ASP A 36 5.13 -1.88 12.47
CA ASP A 36 4.48 -2.24 13.73
C ASP A 36 3.70 -3.57 13.64
N VAL A 37 2.94 -3.78 12.56
CA VAL A 37 2.11 -4.98 12.38
C VAL A 37 2.96 -6.22 12.12
N PHE A 38 4.01 -6.10 11.33
CA PHE A 38 4.84 -7.23 10.94
C PHE A 38 6.10 -7.42 11.81
N GLY A 39 6.39 -6.49 12.73
CA GLY A 39 7.56 -6.54 13.60
C GLY A 39 8.89 -6.44 12.86
N SER A 40 8.88 -5.86 11.64
CA SER A 40 10.11 -5.64 10.88
C SER A 40 10.86 -4.46 11.48
N PRO A 41 12.14 -4.59 11.83
CA PRO A 41 12.92 -3.48 12.37
C PRO A 41 13.04 -2.36 11.34
N CYS A 42 12.87 -1.12 11.79
CA CYS A 42 13.20 0.07 11.02
C CYS A 42 14.72 0.11 10.74
N PRO A 43 15.23 0.77 9.68
CA PRO A 43 16.67 0.81 9.38
C PRO A 43 17.60 1.20 10.55
N ASN A 44 17.11 1.96 11.53
CA ASN A 44 17.84 2.36 12.73
C ASN A 44 17.74 1.35 13.90
N GLU A 45 16.91 0.31 13.80
CA GLU A 45 16.64 -0.66 14.88
C GLU A 45 17.31 -2.03 14.64
N TYR A 46 18.01 -2.19 13.52
CA TYR A 46 18.71 -3.45 13.22
C TYR A 46 19.84 -3.75 14.21
N PHE A 47 20.48 -2.71 14.76
CA PHE A 47 21.62 -2.84 15.68
C PHE A 47 21.49 -1.85 16.83
N THR A 48 21.82 -2.30 18.04
CA THR A 48 21.96 -1.42 19.21
C THR A 48 23.39 -0.90 19.28
N GLU A 49 23.64 0.27 19.88
CA GLU A 49 24.98 0.89 19.95
C GLU A 49 26.10 -0.04 20.49
N SER A 50 25.73 -1.04 21.31
CA SER A 50 26.66 -1.96 21.97
C SER A 50 26.80 -3.35 21.31
N ARG A 51 26.18 -3.60 20.15
CA ARG A 51 26.18 -4.92 19.47
C ARG A 51 26.85 -4.91 18.11
#